data_AF-A0AAV9UQ58-F1
#
_entry.id   AF-A0AAV9UQ58-F1
#
_cell.length_a   1.000
_cell.length_b   1.000
_cell.length_c   1.000
_cell.angle_alpha   90.00
_cell.angle_beta   90.00
_cell.angle_gamma   90.00
#
_symmetry.space_group_name_H-M   'P 1'
#
loop_
_entity.id
_entity.type
_entity.pdbx_description
1 polymer ?
#
loop_
_entity_poly.entity_id
_entity_poly.type
_entity_poly.pdbx_seq_one_letter_code
_entity_poly.pdbx_strand_id
1 'polypeptide(L)'
;MKPDARCTPTAVFPTIRDADATNINTNTTAHIRALAARVSAATLRDDVAALTGFRTRYYRSRTGREAAVWLRRRLLLAAGLADGGSGGDGSVTVELFEHGWLQPSVIARVAGRTNVTVILAAHIDSVNFFLPSLLRAPGANDDAAGIAALISAFALLTRPPLPPPLQNTLEFHFYAAEEAGFRGSAAVLAEYNAARRNVHSHLQFDAIGIPDAIPAVAVAAEYLPVRTARGYGEYITALAGRYLDVPVVNTACGYACSDHASALRFGYAGALVTGRRLDGGGGGEDLSHTGGDVPALLDFEHVARFARLAVAYGYEMGHADLSSGMPAGNGEGGRGYVCDAGYPDGWMGGVRRFAAARATDPLGFALWIAVLIVLILLARPWEEVMPVVKLFVGRARRGVMGRMRRMNR
;
A
#
# COMPACT_ATOMS: atom_id res chain seq x y z
N MET A 1 -18.38 10.00 11.03
CA MET A 1 -19.74 9.76 10.51
C MET A 1 -20.17 8.39 11.05
N LYS A 2 -21.38 8.18 11.58
CA LYS A 2 -21.83 6.80 11.92
C LYS A 2 -21.86 5.99 10.61
N PRO A 3 -21.38 4.74 10.58
CA PRO A 3 -21.54 3.89 9.39
C PRO A 3 -23.02 3.86 9.01
N ASP A 4 -23.32 3.94 7.71
CA ASP A 4 -24.69 3.89 7.20
C ASP A 4 -25.37 2.65 7.80
N ALA A 5 -26.53 2.83 8.44
CA ALA A 5 -27.25 1.75 9.12
C ALA A 5 -27.66 0.61 8.17
N ARG A 6 -27.48 0.79 6.86
CA ARG A 6 -27.66 -0.23 5.80
C ARG A 6 -26.43 -1.13 5.60
N CYS A 7 -25.31 -0.84 6.24
CA CYS A 7 -24.09 -1.64 6.22
C CYS A 7 -24.09 -2.69 7.32
N THR A 8 -25.01 -3.65 7.26
CA THR A 8 -24.96 -4.83 8.12
C THR A 8 -23.90 -5.79 7.58
N PRO A 9 -22.93 -6.24 8.41
CA PRO A 9 -21.99 -7.28 8.01
C PRO A 9 -22.77 -8.51 7.51
N THR A 10 -22.54 -8.92 6.26
CA THR A 10 -23.26 -10.06 5.66
C THR A 10 -22.90 -11.40 6.28
N ALA A 11 -21.75 -11.45 6.93
CA ALA A 11 -21.38 -12.52 7.82
C ALA A 11 -20.69 -11.90 9.03
N VAL A 12 -21.03 -12.39 10.22
CA VAL A 12 -20.04 -12.40 11.29
C VAL A 12 -18.86 -13.15 10.67
N PHE A 13 -17.78 -12.43 10.39
CA PHE A 13 -16.52 -13.04 10.02
C PHE A 13 -16.36 -14.28 10.92
N PRO A 14 -15.89 -15.44 10.43
CA PRO A 14 -15.13 -16.26 11.34
C PRO A 14 -14.12 -15.29 11.92
N THR A 15 -14.27 -14.99 13.21
CA THR A 15 -13.13 -14.62 14.01
C THR A 15 -12.05 -15.55 13.51
N ILE A 16 -10.96 -15.00 12.98
CA ILE A 16 -9.67 -15.68 13.08
C ILE A 16 -9.70 -16.13 14.52
N ARG A 17 -10.05 -17.40 14.77
CA ARG A 17 -10.43 -17.81 16.12
C ARG A 17 -9.19 -17.48 16.96
N ASP A 18 -9.33 -17.28 18.27
CA ASP A 18 -8.13 -17.30 19.12
C ASP A 18 -7.31 -18.60 18.87
N ALA A 19 -8.00 -19.65 18.38
CA ALA A 19 -7.39 -20.82 17.76
C ALA A 19 -6.51 -20.50 16.54
N ASP A 20 -6.90 -19.70 15.54
CA ASP A 20 -6.08 -19.37 14.35
C ASP A 20 -4.87 -18.47 14.66
N ALA A 21 -4.99 -17.56 15.65
CA ALA A 21 -3.85 -16.83 16.20
C ALA A 21 -2.81 -17.76 16.88
N THR A 22 -3.25 -18.94 17.30
CA THR A 22 -2.43 -20.00 17.90
C THR A 22 -2.20 -21.21 16.97
N ASN A 23 -2.77 -21.21 15.75
CA ASN A 23 -2.71 -22.32 14.78
C ASN A 23 -1.61 -22.11 13.74
N ILE A 24 -0.53 -21.41 14.08
CA ILE A 24 0.70 -21.46 13.27
C ILE A 24 1.13 -22.92 13.28
N ASN A 25 1.10 -23.56 12.11
CA ASN A 25 1.40 -24.97 12.04
C ASN A 25 2.87 -25.20 12.39
N THR A 26 3.12 -25.72 13.57
CA THR A 26 4.50 -25.90 14.08
C THR A 26 5.26 -26.95 13.26
N ASN A 27 4.55 -27.85 12.59
CA ASN A 27 5.15 -28.86 11.72
C ASN A 27 5.68 -28.26 10.40
N THR A 28 5.14 -27.11 9.96
CA THR A 28 5.62 -26.41 8.75
C THR A 28 6.68 -25.36 9.04
N THR A 29 6.95 -25.06 10.32
CA THR A 29 7.92 -24.01 10.71
C THR A 29 9.31 -24.22 10.09
N ALA A 30 9.84 -25.45 10.12
CA ALA A 30 11.16 -25.74 9.57
C ALA A 30 11.22 -25.55 8.05
N HIS A 31 10.15 -25.97 7.35
CA HIS A 31 10.02 -25.81 5.91
C HIS A 31 9.90 -24.33 5.52
N ILE A 32 9.04 -23.57 6.20
CA ILE A 32 8.87 -22.13 5.95
C ILE A 32 10.18 -21.38 6.21
N ARG A 33 10.91 -21.70 7.28
CA ARG A 33 12.23 -21.11 7.54
C ARG A 33 13.24 -21.43 6.44
N ALA A 34 13.28 -22.68 5.96
CA ALA A 34 14.15 -23.06 4.86
C ALA A 34 13.80 -22.34 3.56
N LEU A 35 12.50 -22.15 3.27
CA LEU A 35 12.03 -21.40 2.11
C LEU A 35 12.38 -19.91 2.24
N ALA A 36 12.08 -19.30 3.39
CA ALA A 36 12.35 -17.90 3.68
C ALA A 36 13.86 -17.58 3.72
N ALA A 37 14.71 -18.54 4.09
CA ALA A 37 16.17 -18.39 4.03
C ALA A 37 16.71 -18.19 2.60
N ARG A 38 15.92 -18.49 1.56
CA ARG A 38 16.28 -18.25 0.15
C ARG A 38 16.05 -16.80 -0.30
N VAL A 39 15.47 -15.96 0.55
CA VAL A 39 15.36 -14.51 0.28
C VAL A 39 16.75 -13.92 0.13
N SER A 40 17.01 -13.27 -1.01
CA SER A 40 18.29 -12.66 -1.34
C SER A 40 18.21 -11.14 -1.27
N ALA A 41 18.97 -10.53 -0.36
CA ALA A 41 19.12 -9.07 -0.27
C ALA A 41 19.67 -8.46 -1.56
N ALA A 42 20.48 -9.20 -2.33
CA ALA A 42 20.97 -8.75 -3.63
C ALA A 42 19.83 -8.62 -4.66
N THR A 43 18.96 -9.63 -4.76
CA THR A 43 17.80 -9.59 -5.67
C THR A 43 16.82 -8.49 -5.29
N LEU A 44 16.59 -8.29 -3.98
CA LEU A 44 15.78 -7.18 -3.49
C LEU A 44 16.37 -5.82 -3.90
N ARG A 45 17.69 -5.67 -3.82
CA ARG A 45 18.39 -4.46 -4.27
C ARG A 45 18.25 -4.23 -5.78
N ASP A 46 18.35 -5.28 -6.58
CA ASP A 46 18.19 -5.18 -8.03
C ASP A 46 16.77 -4.75 -8.43
N ASP A 47 15.75 -5.31 -7.78
CA ASP A 47 14.35 -4.94 -8.03
C ASP A 47 14.07 -3.48 -7.61
N VAL A 48 14.57 -3.05 -6.44
CA VAL A 48 14.47 -1.64 -6.00
C VAL A 48 15.21 -0.71 -6.96
N ALA A 49 16.41 -1.09 -7.42
CA ALA A 49 17.19 -0.30 -8.37
C ALA A 49 16.45 -0.12 -9.71
N ALA A 50 15.79 -1.17 -10.21
CA ALA A 50 14.99 -1.09 -11.42
C ALA A 50 13.78 -0.14 -11.23
N LEU A 51 13.04 -0.27 -10.13
CA LEU A 51 11.87 0.56 -9.80
C LEU A 51 12.21 2.04 -9.58
N THR A 52 13.37 2.31 -8.97
CA THR A 52 13.85 3.68 -8.69
C THR A 52 14.60 4.30 -9.87
N GLY A 53 14.86 3.51 -10.92
CA GLY A 53 15.39 3.95 -12.20
C GLY A 53 14.39 4.74 -13.04
N PHE A 54 13.08 4.49 -12.87
CA PHE A 54 12.03 5.33 -13.45
C PHE A 54 12.10 6.75 -12.86
N ARG A 55 11.87 7.77 -13.69
CA ARG A 55 11.91 9.17 -13.21
C ARG A 55 10.93 9.40 -12.05
N THR A 56 9.75 8.85 -12.19
CA THR A 56 8.68 8.80 -11.20
C THR A 56 7.77 7.64 -11.59
N ARG A 57 7.10 7.02 -10.62
CA ARG A 57 6.03 6.04 -10.89
C ARG A 57 4.64 6.65 -10.73
N TYR A 58 4.50 7.98 -10.80
CA TYR A 58 3.22 8.67 -10.61
C TYR A 58 2.12 8.15 -11.53
N TYR A 59 0.93 7.90 -10.99
CA TYR A 59 -0.16 7.18 -11.66
C TYR A 59 -0.68 7.80 -12.97
N ARG A 60 -0.49 9.11 -13.17
CA ARG A 60 -0.84 9.82 -14.41
C ARG A 60 0.33 10.00 -15.38
N SER A 61 1.52 9.54 -15.01
CA SER A 61 2.72 9.67 -15.83
C SER A 61 2.88 8.48 -16.77
N ARG A 62 3.58 8.70 -17.88
CA ARG A 62 3.99 7.63 -18.79
C ARG A 62 4.91 6.63 -18.08
N THR A 63 5.87 7.12 -17.29
CA THR A 63 6.81 6.27 -16.54
C THR A 63 6.12 5.44 -15.46
N GLY A 64 5.00 5.91 -14.89
CA GLY A 64 4.15 5.12 -14.00
C GLY A 64 3.52 3.90 -14.69
N ARG A 65 3.00 4.08 -15.92
CA ARG A 65 2.50 2.95 -16.74
C ARG A 65 3.64 2.00 -17.12
N GLU A 66 4.79 2.54 -17.52
CA GLU A 66 5.97 1.73 -17.87
C GLU A 66 6.45 0.90 -16.67
N ALA A 67 6.42 1.45 -15.45
CA ALA A 67 6.75 0.73 -14.23
C ALA A 67 5.79 -0.44 -13.94
N ALA A 68 4.48 -0.24 -14.11
CA ALA A 68 3.50 -1.32 -13.95
C ALA A 68 3.68 -2.43 -15.00
N VAL A 69 3.97 -2.06 -16.25
CA VAL A 69 4.29 -3.04 -17.32
C VAL A 69 5.58 -3.79 -17.03
N TRP A 70 6.62 -3.11 -16.53
CA TRP A 70 7.86 -3.73 -16.08
C TRP A 70 7.60 -4.73 -14.95
N LEU A 71 6.82 -4.34 -13.95
CA LEU A 71 6.49 -5.18 -12.80
C LEU A 71 5.75 -6.46 -13.24
N ARG A 72 4.77 -6.34 -14.14
CA ARG A 72 4.09 -7.51 -14.71
C ARG A 72 5.09 -8.49 -15.34
N ARG A 73 6.02 -8.01 -16.18
CA ARG A 73 7.06 -8.86 -16.78
C ARG A 73 7.97 -9.48 -15.73
N ARG A 74 8.34 -8.69 -14.71
CA ARG A 74 9.21 -9.16 -13.62
C ARG A 74 8.56 -10.27 -12.79
N LEU A 75 7.24 -10.21 -12.57
CA LEU A 75 6.45 -11.24 -11.91
C LEU A 75 6.30 -12.49 -12.78
N LEU A 76 6.00 -12.34 -14.08
CA LEU A 76 5.99 -13.47 -15.02
C LEU A 76 7.34 -14.21 -14.99
N LEU A 77 8.44 -13.47 -15.10
CA LEU A 77 9.77 -14.03 -14.94
C LEU A 77 9.93 -14.69 -13.58
N ALA A 78 9.52 -14.05 -12.48
CA ALA A 78 9.59 -14.59 -11.13
C ALA A 78 8.84 -15.93 -10.95
N ALA A 79 7.74 -16.15 -11.69
CA ALA A 79 7.02 -17.42 -11.73
C ALA A 79 7.58 -18.43 -12.76
N GLY A 80 8.59 -18.05 -13.55
CA GLY A 80 9.13 -18.89 -14.63
C GLY A 80 8.21 -18.96 -15.86
N LEU A 81 7.36 -17.95 -16.06
CA LEU A 81 6.40 -17.85 -17.16
C LEU A 81 6.94 -16.97 -18.29
N ALA A 82 6.57 -17.30 -19.53
CA ALA A 82 6.86 -16.49 -20.70
C ALA A 82 5.97 -15.22 -20.76
N ASP A 83 6.39 -14.24 -21.56
CA ASP A 83 5.61 -13.02 -21.81
C ASP A 83 4.28 -13.35 -22.50
N GLY A 84 3.19 -13.34 -21.71
CA GLY A 84 1.85 -13.78 -22.09
C GLY A 84 1.23 -14.83 -21.15
N GLY A 85 2.02 -15.35 -20.21
CA GLY A 85 1.71 -16.57 -19.48
C GLY A 85 0.70 -16.41 -18.34
N SER A 86 -0.41 -17.11 -18.49
CA SER A 86 -0.88 -18.00 -17.43
C SER A 86 0.07 -19.20 -17.34
N GLY A 87 0.17 -19.86 -16.19
CA GLY A 87 0.80 -21.20 -16.09
C GLY A 87 0.18 -22.18 -17.09
N GLY A 88 0.87 -23.27 -17.42
CA GLY A 88 0.38 -24.26 -18.41
C GLY A 88 -1.02 -24.82 -18.12
N ASP A 89 -1.46 -24.76 -16.86
CA ASP A 89 -2.79 -25.14 -16.37
C ASP A 89 -3.63 -23.93 -15.85
N GLY A 90 -3.13 -22.70 -15.99
CA GLY A 90 -3.75 -21.50 -15.45
C GLY A 90 -3.58 -21.29 -13.94
N SER A 91 -2.75 -22.11 -13.27
CA SER A 91 -2.53 -22.02 -11.81
C SER A 91 -1.88 -20.72 -11.36
N VAL A 92 -1.13 -20.04 -12.24
CA VAL A 92 -0.54 -18.73 -11.97
C VAL A 92 -0.91 -17.76 -13.09
N THR A 93 -1.41 -16.57 -12.75
CA THR A 93 -1.67 -15.49 -13.73
C THR A 93 -1.08 -14.17 -13.25
N VAL A 94 -0.74 -13.28 -14.19
CA VAL A 94 -0.30 -11.90 -13.88
C VAL A 94 -0.98 -10.92 -14.83
N GLU A 95 -1.89 -10.13 -14.28
CA GLU A 95 -2.82 -9.28 -15.02
C GLU A 95 -2.65 -7.80 -14.67
N LEU A 96 -2.97 -6.94 -15.64
CA LEU A 96 -3.07 -5.50 -15.42
C LEU A 96 -4.54 -5.16 -15.21
N PHE A 97 -4.84 -4.48 -14.10
CA PHE A 97 -6.14 -3.91 -13.83
C PHE A 97 -6.13 -2.44 -14.28
N GLU A 98 -6.80 -2.14 -15.39
CA GLU A 98 -6.84 -0.78 -15.96
C GLU A 98 -7.81 0.11 -15.17
N HIS A 99 -7.46 1.39 -15.08
CA HIS A 99 -8.24 2.41 -14.37
C HIS A 99 -8.58 3.57 -15.31
N GLY A 100 -9.33 4.57 -14.81
CA GLY A 100 -9.55 5.84 -15.52
C GLY A 100 -8.32 6.75 -15.64
N TRP A 101 -7.11 6.21 -15.48
CA TRP A 101 -5.81 6.90 -15.56
C TRP A 101 -4.75 5.97 -16.18
N LEU A 102 -3.54 6.49 -16.44
CA LEU A 102 -2.55 5.79 -17.28
C LEU A 102 -1.95 4.53 -16.64
N GLN A 103 -1.61 4.58 -15.35
CA GLN A 103 -1.00 3.46 -14.64
C GLN A 103 -2.03 2.42 -14.19
N PRO A 104 -1.96 1.17 -14.67
CA PRO A 104 -2.77 0.08 -14.15
C PRO A 104 -2.25 -0.42 -12.79
N SER A 105 -3.11 -1.06 -12.00
CA SER A 105 -2.62 -1.94 -10.91
C SER A 105 -2.14 -3.27 -11.50
N VAL A 106 -1.27 -4.00 -10.81
CA VAL A 106 -0.82 -5.34 -11.21
C VAL A 106 -1.34 -6.36 -10.19
N ILE A 107 -1.95 -7.44 -10.67
CA ILE A 107 -2.46 -8.53 -9.82
C ILE A 107 -1.81 -9.83 -10.29
N ALA A 108 -0.96 -10.41 -9.44
CA ALA A 108 -0.42 -11.76 -9.66
C ALA A 108 -1.18 -12.77 -8.78
N ARG A 109 -1.78 -13.77 -9.40
CA ARG A 109 -2.63 -14.77 -8.74
C ARG A 109 -1.97 -16.13 -8.77
N VAL A 110 -2.04 -16.85 -7.65
CA VAL A 110 -1.72 -18.27 -7.52
C VAL A 110 -2.98 -19.00 -7.06
N ALA A 111 -3.54 -19.83 -7.94
CA ALA A 111 -4.78 -20.54 -7.69
C ALA A 111 -4.61 -21.56 -6.56
N GLY A 112 -5.52 -21.50 -5.59
CA GLY A 112 -5.70 -22.55 -4.59
C GLY A 112 -6.86 -23.48 -4.95
N ARG A 113 -7.05 -24.51 -4.13
CA ARG A 113 -8.18 -25.46 -4.25
C ARG A 113 -9.54 -24.80 -3.99
N THR A 114 -9.59 -23.72 -3.22
CA THR A 114 -10.81 -22.98 -2.88
C THR A 114 -10.81 -21.57 -3.47
N ASN A 115 -12.00 -20.95 -3.48
CA ASN A 115 -12.18 -19.54 -3.86
C ASN A 115 -11.84 -18.54 -2.74
N VAL A 116 -11.42 -19.01 -1.57
CA VAL A 116 -10.95 -18.15 -0.48
C VAL A 116 -9.67 -17.47 -0.96
N THR A 117 -9.65 -16.14 -0.91
CA THR A 117 -8.53 -15.33 -1.42
C THR A 117 -7.80 -14.64 -0.27
N VAL A 118 -6.48 -14.75 -0.26
CA VAL A 118 -5.58 -14.07 0.66
C VAL A 118 -4.71 -13.10 -0.14
N ILE A 119 -4.72 -11.82 0.24
CA ILE A 119 -4.04 -10.76 -0.49
C ILE A 119 -2.79 -10.32 0.27
N LEU A 120 -1.65 -10.28 -0.41
CA LEU A 120 -0.47 -9.53 -0.01
C LEU A 120 -0.33 -8.34 -0.95
N ALA A 121 -0.06 -7.16 -0.43
CA ALA A 121 -0.12 -5.95 -1.24
C ALA A 121 0.98 -4.92 -0.94
N ALA A 122 1.30 -4.14 -1.96
CA ALA A 122 2.16 -2.96 -1.97
C ALA A 122 1.56 -1.97 -2.99
N HIS A 123 2.05 -0.73 -3.06
CA HIS A 123 1.64 0.18 -4.13
C HIS A 123 2.75 0.43 -5.15
N ILE A 124 2.37 0.63 -6.42
CA ILE A 124 3.31 0.76 -7.53
C ILE A 124 3.70 2.21 -7.84
N ASP A 125 2.87 3.18 -7.45
CA ASP A 125 3.20 4.57 -7.67
C ASP A 125 4.27 5.12 -6.74
N SER A 126 4.75 6.30 -7.11
CA SER A 126 5.58 7.17 -6.29
C SER A 126 5.30 8.59 -6.71
N VAL A 127 5.42 9.54 -5.79
CA VAL A 127 5.12 10.94 -6.07
C VAL A 127 6.22 11.86 -5.56
N ASN A 128 6.35 13.02 -6.19
CA ASN A 128 7.06 14.14 -5.60
C ASN A 128 6.03 15.22 -5.31
N PHE A 129 5.70 15.50 -4.05
CA PHE A 129 4.57 16.40 -3.74
C PHE A 129 4.76 17.84 -4.22
N PHE A 130 5.99 18.29 -4.44
CA PHE A 130 6.23 19.63 -4.98
C PHE A 130 5.75 19.75 -6.43
N LEU A 131 6.10 18.77 -7.28
CA LEU A 131 5.60 18.69 -8.67
C LEU A 131 5.49 17.22 -9.13
N PRO A 132 4.35 16.56 -8.87
CA PRO A 132 4.13 15.11 -9.03
C PRO A 132 4.52 14.49 -10.38
N SER A 133 4.35 15.23 -11.47
CA SER A 133 4.60 14.72 -12.83
C SER A 133 5.90 15.24 -13.47
N LEU A 134 6.59 16.18 -12.81
CA LEU A 134 7.78 16.83 -13.36
C LEU A 134 9.03 16.46 -12.60
N LEU A 135 8.98 16.46 -11.26
CA LEU A 135 10.14 16.16 -10.44
C LEU A 135 10.38 14.67 -10.31
N ARG A 136 11.63 14.34 -9.98
CA ARG A 136 12.02 12.95 -9.73
C ARG A 136 11.39 12.47 -8.42
N ALA A 137 10.84 11.26 -8.45
CA ALA A 137 10.30 10.54 -7.30
C ALA A 137 10.81 9.10 -7.36
N PRO A 138 12.03 8.81 -6.88
CA PRO A 138 12.57 7.46 -6.95
C PRO A 138 11.71 6.50 -6.13
N GLY A 139 11.17 6.90 -4.98
CA GLY A 139 10.22 6.10 -4.20
C GLY A 139 10.83 4.77 -3.76
N ALA A 140 12.04 4.82 -3.18
CA ALA A 140 12.81 3.64 -2.84
C ALA A 140 12.25 2.92 -1.62
N ASN A 141 12.05 3.64 -0.51
CA ASN A 141 11.35 3.13 0.66
C ASN A 141 9.86 3.04 0.38
N ASP A 142 9.33 4.02 -0.36
CA ASP A 142 7.90 4.27 -0.57
C ASP A 142 7.53 4.21 -2.09
N ASP A 143 7.15 3.06 -2.63
CA ASP A 143 7.14 1.73 -1.97
C ASP A 143 7.86 0.66 -2.82
N ALA A 144 8.99 1.02 -3.44
CA ALA A 144 9.78 0.03 -4.18
C ALA A 144 10.28 -1.11 -3.28
N ALA A 145 10.53 -0.84 -2.00
CA ALA A 145 10.93 -1.84 -1.02
C ALA A 145 9.82 -2.88 -0.79
N GLY A 146 8.57 -2.47 -0.55
CA GLY A 146 7.42 -3.37 -0.41
C GLY A 146 7.20 -4.21 -1.65
N ILE A 147 7.28 -3.60 -2.84
CA ILE A 147 7.20 -4.30 -4.12
C ILE A 147 8.27 -5.40 -4.23
N ALA A 148 9.53 -5.07 -3.96
CA ALA A 148 10.64 -6.02 -4.06
C ALA A 148 10.46 -7.21 -3.09
N ALA A 149 10.01 -6.94 -1.87
CA ALA A 149 9.72 -7.99 -0.89
C ALA A 149 8.64 -8.96 -1.40
N LEU A 150 7.58 -8.43 -2.01
CA LEU A 150 6.49 -9.24 -2.56
C LEU A 150 6.86 -9.99 -3.85
N ILE A 151 7.70 -9.41 -4.72
CA ILE A 151 8.27 -10.14 -5.88
C ILE A 151 9.07 -11.36 -5.39
N SER A 152 9.90 -11.18 -4.36
CA SER A 152 10.71 -12.25 -3.77
C SER A 152 9.84 -13.35 -3.17
N ALA A 153 8.82 -12.99 -2.40
CA ALA A 153 7.88 -13.95 -1.82
C ALA A 153 7.08 -14.70 -2.89
N PHE A 154 6.58 -13.99 -3.91
CA PHE A 154 5.89 -14.59 -5.05
C PHE A 154 6.78 -15.60 -5.78
N ALA A 155 8.04 -15.27 -6.05
CA ALA A 155 8.99 -16.18 -6.68
C ALA A 155 9.19 -17.47 -5.86
N LEU A 156 9.32 -17.35 -4.54
CA LEU A 156 9.54 -18.50 -3.66
C LEU A 156 8.30 -19.38 -3.49
N LEU A 157 7.11 -18.82 -3.62
CA LEU A 157 5.84 -19.56 -3.52
C LEU A 157 5.39 -20.18 -4.86
N THR A 158 6.02 -19.79 -5.98
CA THR A 158 5.65 -20.24 -7.34
C THR A 158 6.75 -20.98 -8.08
N ARG A 159 7.97 -21.08 -7.52
CA ARG A 159 9.09 -21.81 -8.15
C ARG A 159 9.55 -23.05 -7.37
N PRO A 160 10.11 -24.04 -8.08
CA PRO A 160 10.73 -25.21 -7.45
C PRO A 160 11.79 -24.90 -6.36
N PRO A 161 11.89 -25.76 -5.32
CA PRO A 161 10.89 -26.77 -4.95
C PRO A 161 9.56 -26.12 -4.58
N LEU A 162 8.49 -26.54 -5.28
CA LEU A 162 7.17 -25.93 -5.10
C LEU A 162 6.64 -26.33 -3.73
N PRO A 163 5.95 -25.42 -3.03
CA PRO A 163 5.15 -25.81 -1.88
C PRO A 163 4.09 -26.83 -2.31
N PRO A 164 3.51 -27.60 -1.37
CA PRO A 164 2.31 -28.39 -1.64
C PRO A 164 1.21 -27.54 -2.30
N PRO A 165 0.27 -28.15 -3.05
CA PRO A 165 -0.83 -27.41 -3.65
C PRO A 165 -1.58 -26.57 -2.62
N LEU A 166 -1.73 -25.28 -2.89
CA LEU A 166 -2.37 -24.34 -1.98
C LEU A 166 -3.85 -24.69 -1.76
N GLN A 167 -4.31 -24.61 -0.53
CA GLN A 167 -5.72 -24.71 -0.18
C GLN A 167 -6.48 -23.43 -0.57
N ASN A 168 -5.89 -22.28 -0.30
CA ASN A 168 -6.48 -20.97 -0.57
C ASN A 168 -5.75 -20.27 -1.71
N THR A 169 -6.47 -19.46 -2.48
CA THR A 169 -5.87 -18.64 -3.53
C THR A 169 -5.04 -17.53 -2.89
N LEU A 170 -3.80 -17.35 -3.36
CA LEU A 170 -2.98 -16.19 -3.03
C LEU A 170 -3.06 -15.17 -4.17
N GLU A 171 -3.21 -13.89 -3.84
CA GLU A 171 -3.05 -12.81 -4.79
C GLU A 171 -2.04 -11.78 -4.26
N PHE A 172 -1.13 -11.34 -5.12
CA PHE A 172 -0.14 -10.30 -4.87
C PHE A 172 -0.57 -9.06 -5.66
N HIS A 173 -0.99 -8.04 -4.93
CA HIS A 173 -1.55 -6.82 -5.50
C HIS A 173 -0.52 -5.70 -5.45
N PHE A 174 -0.41 -4.95 -6.54
CA PHE A 174 0.44 -3.79 -6.65
C PHE A 174 -0.40 -2.63 -7.15
N TYR A 175 -0.89 -1.82 -6.23
CA TYR A 175 -1.95 -0.86 -6.51
C TYR A 175 -1.42 0.42 -7.14
N ALA A 176 -2.10 0.90 -8.18
CA ALA A 176 -1.85 2.23 -8.72
C ALA A 176 -2.51 3.31 -7.84
N ALA A 177 -1.96 4.51 -7.87
CA ALA A 177 -2.59 5.70 -7.30
C ALA A 177 -2.89 5.61 -5.79
N GLU A 178 -2.00 4.99 -5.01
CA GLU A 178 -2.00 5.06 -3.54
C GLU A 178 -1.83 6.52 -3.10
N GLU A 179 -0.87 7.19 -3.71
CA GLU A 179 -0.46 8.56 -3.39
C GLU A 179 -1.53 9.61 -3.72
N ALA A 180 -2.56 9.19 -4.47
CA ALA A 180 -3.75 9.96 -4.79
C ALA A 180 -4.96 9.59 -3.90
N GLY A 181 -4.70 8.85 -2.82
CA GLY A 181 -5.68 8.33 -1.88
C GLY A 181 -6.15 6.91 -2.18
N PHE A 182 -5.23 5.92 -2.31
CA PHE A 182 -5.49 4.47 -2.45
C PHE A 182 -6.63 4.20 -3.44
N ARG A 183 -6.61 4.95 -4.54
CA ARG A 183 -7.67 4.92 -5.56
C ARG A 183 -7.64 3.60 -6.32
N GLY A 184 -6.46 3.02 -6.53
CA GLY A 184 -6.32 1.72 -7.18
C GLY A 184 -6.86 0.58 -6.31
N SER A 185 -6.45 0.47 -5.05
CA SER A 185 -7.00 -0.56 -4.15
C SER A 185 -8.48 -0.38 -3.89
N ALA A 186 -8.96 0.87 -3.76
CA ALA A 186 -10.39 1.14 -3.63
C ALA A 186 -11.18 0.67 -4.86
N ALA A 187 -10.66 0.86 -6.08
CA ALA A 187 -11.32 0.38 -7.31
C ALA A 187 -11.32 -1.15 -7.41
N VAL A 188 -10.17 -1.80 -7.18
CA VAL A 188 -10.05 -3.27 -7.22
C VAL A 188 -10.97 -3.92 -6.18
N LEU A 189 -10.93 -3.45 -4.93
CA LEU A 189 -11.71 -4.05 -3.85
C LEU A 189 -13.20 -3.71 -3.95
N ALA A 190 -13.57 -2.59 -4.58
CA ALA A 190 -14.97 -2.31 -4.92
C ALA A 190 -15.51 -3.33 -5.93
N GLU A 191 -14.73 -3.67 -6.96
CA GLU A 191 -15.11 -4.70 -7.94
C GLU A 191 -15.21 -6.09 -7.28
N TYR A 192 -14.23 -6.43 -6.43
CA TYR A 192 -14.24 -7.69 -5.68
C TYR A 192 -15.48 -7.80 -4.80
N ASN A 193 -15.83 -6.72 -4.10
CA ASN A 193 -17.00 -6.67 -3.24
C ASN A 193 -18.31 -6.77 -4.05
N ALA A 194 -18.41 -6.05 -5.18
CA ALA A 194 -19.56 -6.14 -6.08
C ALA A 194 -19.75 -7.55 -6.66
N ALA A 195 -18.65 -8.23 -6.96
CA ALA A 195 -18.62 -9.63 -7.40
C ALA A 195 -18.76 -10.65 -6.25
N ARG A 196 -18.92 -10.20 -4.99
CA ARG A 196 -18.97 -11.03 -3.78
C ARG A 196 -17.78 -12.00 -3.66
N ARG A 197 -16.59 -11.55 -4.06
CA ARG A 197 -15.36 -12.33 -3.91
C ARG A 197 -15.08 -12.61 -2.44
N ASN A 198 -14.70 -13.85 -2.17
CA ASN A 198 -14.42 -14.35 -0.84
C ASN A 198 -12.98 -13.99 -0.42
N VAL A 199 -12.74 -12.70 -0.12
CA VAL A 199 -11.45 -12.24 0.40
C VAL A 199 -11.42 -12.47 1.91
N HIS A 200 -10.45 -13.29 2.34
CA HIS A 200 -10.21 -13.57 3.75
C HIS A 200 -9.50 -12.39 4.43
N SER A 201 -8.38 -11.96 3.86
CA SER A 201 -7.47 -11.01 4.48
C SER A 201 -6.57 -10.31 3.46
N HIS A 202 -6.09 -9.13 3.84
CA HIS A 202 -5.26 -8.23 3.07
C HIS A 202 -4.12 -7.68 3.93
N LEU A 203 -2.89 -8.07 3.63
CA LEU A 203 -1.68 -7.59 4.31
C LEU A 203 -0.91 -6.60 3.40
N GLN A 204 -0.89 -5.33 3.80
CA GLN A 204 -0.14 -4.28 3.11
C GLN A 204 1.29 -4.20 3.63
N PHE A 205 2.26 -4.11 2.72
CA PHE A 205 3.65 -3.78 2.95
C PHE A 205 3.88 -2.38 2.39
N ASP A 206 4.28 -1.44 3.23
CA ASP A 206 4.46 -0.04 2.83
C ASP A 206 5.55 0.61 3.70
N ALA A 207 6.52 1.25 3.07
CA ALA A 207 7.65 1.91 3.73
C ALA A 207 8.45 0.98 4.65
N ILE A 208 8.86 -0.18 4.13
CA ILE A 208 9.48 -1.27 4.92
C ILE A 208 11.01 -1.26 5.00
N GLY A 209 11.69 -0.36 4.28
CA GLY A 209 13.12 -0.42 4.04
C GLY A 209 13.98 0.44 4.95
N ILE A 210 13.40 1.35 5.72
CA ILE A 210 14.12 2.20 6.68
C ILE A 210 13.63 1.87 8.09
N PRO A 211 14.42 1.17 8.92
CA PRO A 211 14.02 0.85 10.29
C PRO A 211 14.12 2.04 11.25
N ASP A 212 13.44 1.93 12.40
CA ASP A 212 13.77 2.70 13.59
C ASP A 212 15.17 2.35 14.15
N ALA A 213 15.67 3.16 15.10
CA ALA A 213 16.97 2.94 15.74
C ALA A 213 17.11 1.52 16.32
N ILE A 214 15.98 0.95 16.77
CA ILE A 214 15.84 -0.48 17.06
C ILE A 214 14.98 -1.07 15.94
N PRO A 215 15.55 -1.88 15.03
CA PRO A 215 14.79 -2.48 13.95
C PRO A 215 13.65 -3.36 14.49
N ALA A 216 12.44 -3.13 13.98
CA ALA A 216 11.24 -3.87 14.35
C ALA A 216 10.31 -3.98 13.14
N VAL A 217 9.40 -4.95 13.17
CA VAL A 217 8.22 -4.91 12.29
C VAL A 217 7.13 -4.13 13.01
N ALA A 218 6.74 -2.99 12.48
CA ALA A 218 5.63 -2.22 13.02
C ALA A 218 4.32 -2.65 12.33
N VAL A 219 3.33 -3.06 13.13
CA VAL A 219 2.03 -3.56 12.65
C VAL A 219 0.95 -2.55 12.99
N ALA A 220 0.21 -2.11 11.98
CA ALA A 220 -0.98 -1.28 12.12
C ALA A 220 -2.20 -2.01 11.58
N ALA A 221 -3.08 -2.46 12.47
CA ALA A 221 -4.37 -3.05 12.10
C ALA A 221 -5.55 -2.14 12.45
N GLU A 222 -5.34 -1.09 13.25
CA GLU A 222 -6.40 -0.29 13.84
C GLU A 222 -6.69 0.99 13.08
N TYR A 223 -7.91 1.09 12.55
CA TYR A 223 -8.48 2.38 12.15
C TYR A 223 -10.02 2.41 12.19
N LEU A 224 -10.69 1.25 12.05
CA LEU A 224 -12.12 1.11 12.29
C LEU A 224 -12.37 0.28 13.55
N PRO A 225 -13.39 0.59 14.39
CA PRO A 225 -13.75 -0.19 15.56
C PRO A 225 -14.43 -1.52 15.19
N VAL A 226 -13.79 -2.28 14.30
CA VAL A 226 -14.23 -3.62 13.92
C VAL A 226 -13.40 -4.61 14.74
N ARG A 227 -14.06 -5.43 15.56
CA ARG A 227 -13.41 -6.49 16.36
C ARG A 227 -12.51 -7.42 15.53
N THR A 228 -12.72 -7.48 14.22
CA THR A 228 -11.99 -8.30 13.25
C THR A 228 -10.57 -7.82 13.00
N ALA A 229 -10.33 -6.51 13.11
CA ALA A 229 -9.01 -5.92 12.90
C ALA A 229 -8.01 -6.33 14.01
N ARG A 230 -8.50 -6.45 15.25
CA ARG A 230 -7.66 -6.79 16.41
C ARG A 230 -7.10 -8.21 16.33
N GLY A 231 -7.96 -9.21 16.10
CA GLY A 231 -7.51 -10.61 15.99
C GLY A 231 -6.59 -10.85 14.79
N TYR A 232 -6.80 -10.11 13.69
CA TYR A 232 -5.90 -10.19 12.55
C TYR A 232 -4.53 -9.55 12.84
N GLY A 233 -4.48 -8.39 13.49
CA GLY A 233 -3.23 -7.78 13.94
C GLY A 233 -2.45 -8.68 14.91
N GLU A 234 -3.14 -9.31 15.86
CA GLU A 234 -2.54 -10.27 16.80
C GLU A 234 -1.94 -11.50 16.07
N TYR A 235 -2.64 -12.02 15.04
CA TYR A 235 -2.10 -13.07 14.17
C TYR A 235 -0.83 -12.65 13.43
N ILE A 236 -0.81 -11.46 12.81
CA ILE A 236 0.38 -10.94 12.12
C ILE A 236 1.54 -10.79 13.10
N THR A 237 1.28 -10.32 14.32
CA THR A 237 2.28 -10.19 15.38
C THR A 237 2.83 -11.55 15.81
N ALA A 238 1.98 -12.55 16.02
CA ALA A 238 2.41 -13.91 16.35
C ALA A 238 3.25 -14.54 15.22
N LEU A 239 2.83 -14.35 13.97
CA LEU A 239 3.53 -14.86 12.80
C LEU A 239 4.92 -14.23 12.67
N ALA A 240 5.01 -12.90 12.75
CA ALA A 240 6.29 -12.19 12.68
C ALA A 240 7.22 -12.60 13.83
N GLY A 241 6.72 -12.69 15.07
CA GLY A 241 7.51 -13.16 16.21
C GLY A 241 7.98 -14.61 16.11
N ARG A 242 7.31 -15.45 15.31
CA ARG A 242 7.71 -16.84 15.07
C ARG A 242 8.80 -16.99 14.01
N TYR A 243 8.72 -16.19 12.95
CA TYR A 243 9.51 -16.36 11.73
C TYR A 243 10.64 -15.34 11.56
N LEU A 244 10.62 -14.23 12.30
CA LEU A 244 11.64 -13.18 12.22
C LEU A 244 12.50 -13.12 13.48
N ASP A 245 13.69 -12.55 13.31
CA ASP A 245 14.71 -12.30 14.33
C ASP A 245 14.64 -10.88 14.93
N VAL A 246 13.53 -10.17 14.71
CA VAL A 246 13.31 -8.79 15.17
C VAL A 246 12.04 -8.68 16.00
N PRO A 247 11.98 -7.74 16.96
CA PRO A 247 10.76 -7.46 17.69
C PRO A 247 9.64 -7.01 16.76
N VAL A 248 8.41 -7.25 17.21
CA VAL A 248 7.20 -6.75 16.57
C VAL A 248 6.60 -5.70 17.49
N VAL A 249 6.20 -4.57 16.92
CA VAL A 249 5.63 -3.47 17.68
C VAL A 249 4.29 -3.07 17.08
N ASN A 250 3.28 -2.86 17.92
CA ASN A 250 2.01 -2.30 17.46
C ASN A 250 2.18 -0.80 17.23
N THR A 251 1.63 -0.30 16.13
CA THR A 251 1.59 1.13 15.81
C THR A 251 0.22 1.51 15.25
N ALA A 252 -0.05 2.80 15.15
CA ALA A 252 -1.30 3.31 14.62
C ALA A 252 -1.05 4.57 13.78
N CYS A 253 -1.71 4.63 12.63
CA CYS A 253 -1.69 5.84 11.80
C CYS A 253 -2.64 6.93 12.34
N GLY A 254 -3.74 6.53 12.98
CA GLY A 254 -4.81 7.45 13.40
C GLY A 254 -5.71 7.98 12.27
N TYR A 255 -5.48 7.53 11.03
CA TYR A 255 -6.30 7.75 9.83
C TYR A 255 -6.11 6.57 8.85
N ALA A 256 -6.86 6.51 7.75
CA ALA A 256 -6.62 5.52 6.69
C ALA A 256 -5.29 5.83 5.97
N CYS A 257 -4.20 5.18 6.34
CA CYS A 257 -2.87 5.58 5.88
C CYS A 257 -2.36 4.91 4.61
N SER A 258 -2.87 3.74 4.25
CA SER A 258 -2.43 2.99 3.06
C SER A 258 -3.54 2.04 2.58
N ASP A 259 -3.29 1.22 1.57
CA ASP A 259 -4.29 0.42 0.84
C ASP A 259 -5.05 -0.60 1.71
N HIS A 260 -4.49 -1.06 2.83
CA HIS A 260 -5.21 -1.89 3.82
C HIS A 260 -6.51 -1.23 4.30
N ALA A 261 -6.59 0.10 4.28
CA ALA A 261 -7.81 0.83 4.61
C ALA A 261 -8.94 0.58 3.59
N SER A 262 -8.61 0.34 2.32
CA SER A 262 -9.60 -0.05 1.31
C SER A 262 -10.20 -1.43 1.60
N ALA A 263 -9.39 -2.37 2.09
CA ALA A 263 -9.89 -3.67 2.55
C ALA A 263 -10.86 -3.54 3.73
N LEU A 264 -10.47 -2.75 4.75
CA LEU A 264 -11.32 -2.49 5.90
C LEU A 264 -12.64 -1.78 5.53
N ARG A 265 -12.61 -0.86 4.55
CA ARG A 265 -13.79 -0.14 4.03
C ARG A 265 -14.86 -1.07 3.45
N PHE A 266 -14.45 -2.18 2.81
CA PHE A 266 -15.34 -3.20 2.27
C PHE A 266 -15.56 -4.36 3.24
N GLY A 267 -15.14 -4.24 4.50
CA GLY A 267 -15.35 -5.28 5.49
C GLY A 267 -14.53 -6.53 5.23
N TYR A 268 -13.30 -6.39 4.73
CA TYR A 268 -12.29 -7.44 4.73
C TYR A 268 -11.29 -7.23 5.87
N ALA A 269 -10.62 -8.29 6.34
CA ALA A 269 -9.55 -8.12 7.32
C ALA A 269 -8.35 -7.44 6.65
N GLY A 270 -7.91 -6.30 7.20
CA GLY A 270 -6.81 -5.51 6.65
C GLY A 270 -5.80 -5.13 7.72
N ALA A 271 -4.52 -5.21 7.40
CA ALA A 271 -3.43 -4.76 8.25
C ALA A 271 -2.28 -4.21 7.39
N LEU A 272 -1.49 -3.33 7.98
CA LEU A 272 -0.27 -2.76 7.43
C LEU A 272 0.94 -3.24 8.24
N VAL A 273 2.00 -3.60 7.55
CA VAL A 273 3.34 -3.78 8.11
C VAL A 273 4.29 -2.75 7.50
N THR A 274 5.05 -2.07 8.35
CA THR A 274 5.96 -0.99 7.97
C THR A 274 7.25 -1.04 8.80
N GLY A 275 8.33 -0.42 8.32
CA GLY A 275 9.65 -0.47 8.96
C GLY A 275 9.78 0.40 10.22
N ARG A 276 8.82 1.32 10.45
CA ARG A 276 8.88 2.30 11.55
C ARG A 276 7.56 2.45 12.28
N ARG A 277 7.62 2.91 13.53
CA ARG A 277 6.41 3.36 14.24
C ARG A 277 5.82 4.61 13.57
N LEU A 278 4.51 4.58 13.34
CA LEU A 278 3.73 5.68 12.77
C LEU A 278 3.12 6.59 13.85
N ASP A 279 2.98 6.08 15.09
CA ASP A 279 2.44 6.80 16.23
C ASP A 279 3.54 7.56 17.00
N GLY A 280 4.03 8.65 16.42
CA GLY A 280 4.83 9.67 17.12
C GLY A 280 6.18 9.20 17.71
N GLY A 281 6.65 8.02 17.34
CA GLY A 281 7.88 7.39 17.85
C GLY A 281 8.91 7.02 16.79
N GLY A 282 8.64 7.28 15.51
CA GLY A 282 9.59 7.06 14.42
C GLY A 282 10.71 8.10 14.47
N GLY A 283 11.96 7.65 14.60
CA GLY A 283 13.12 8.55 14.49
C GLY A 283 13.37 9.04 13.05
N GLY A 284 14.26 10.02 12.86
CA GLY A 284 14.79 10.38 11.54
C GLY A 284 13.91 11.27 10.65
N GLU A 285 14.50 11.76 9.57
CA GLU A 285 13.81 12.56 8.55
C GLU A 285 13.03 11.63 7.62
N ASP A 286 11.74 11.92 7.44
CA ASP A 286 10.91 11.26 6.44
C ASP A 286 11.14 11.93 5.07
N LEU A 287 11.79 11.19 4.17
CA LEU A 287 12.09 11.63 2.81
C LEU A 287 11.10 11.08 1.78
N SER A 288 10.07 10.33 2.21
CA SER A 288 8.97 9.90 1.35
C SER A 288 8.38 11.09 0.60
N HIS A 289 7.87 10.83 -0.60
CA HIS A 289 7.28 11.85 -1.48
C HIS A 289 8.26 12.95 -1.97
N THR A 290 9.58 12.71 -1.88
CA THR A 290 10.62 13.64 -2.38
C THR A 290 11.55 12.98 -3.38
N GLY A 291 12.48 13.76 -3.96
CA GLY A 291 13.58 13.21 -4.76
C GLY A 291 14.66 12.51 -3.94
N GLY A 292 14.62 12.65 -2.60
CA GLY A 292 15.59 12.12 -1.65
C GLY A 292 15.29 10.70 -1.18
N ASP A 293 14.10 10.15 -1.43
CA ASP A 293 13.80 8.75 -1.15
C ASP A 293 14.50 7.83 -2.18
N VAL A 294 15.76 7.49 -1.88
CA VAL A 294 16.69 6.78 -2.78
C VAL A 294 17.16 5.44 -2.20
N PRO A 295 17.58 4.46 -3.04
CA PRO A 295 17.99 3.13 -2.58
C PRO A 295 19.12 3.13 -1.54
N ALA A 296 19.96 4.16 -1.52
CA ALA A 296 21.08 4.28 -0.59
C ALA A 296 20.64 4.44 0.89
N LEU A 297 19.38 4.78 1.13
CA LEU A 297 18.82 4.91 2.48
C LEU A 297 18.33 3.57 3.05
N LEU A 298 18.14 2.55 2.21
CA LEU A 298 17.49 1.31 2.62
C LEU A 298 18.45 0.35 3.32
N ASP A 299 17.96 -0.24 4.41
CA ASP A 299 18.53 -1.45 4.99
C ASP A 299 17.93 -2.68 4.29
N PHE A 300 18.67 -3.25 3.34
CA PHE A 300 18.21 -4.42 2.58
C PHE A 300 18.11 -5.71 3.41
N GLU A 301 18.79 -5.81 4.56
CA GLU A 301 18.54 -6.91 5.49
C GLU A 301 17.21 -6.71 6.22
N HIS A 302 16.84 -5.46 6.53
CA HIS A 302 15.51 -5.15 7.02
C HIS A 302 14.42 -5.46 5.98
N VAL A 303 14.59 -5.03 4.72
CA VAL A 303 13.67 -5.41 3.62
C VAL A 303 13.57 -6.93 3.48
N ALA A 304 14.69 -7.65 3.61
CA ALA A 304 14.70 -9.12 3.56
C ALA A 304 13.86 -9.75 4.67
N ARG A 305 13.80 -9.16 5.87
CA ARG A 305 12.91 -9.64 6.95
C ARG A 305 11.44 -9.53 6.57
N PHE A 306 11.01 -8.44 5.94
CA PHE A 306 9.64 -8.32 5.44
C PHE A 306 9.36 -9.30 4.29
N ALA A 307 10.32 -9.55 3.40
CA ALA A 307 10.17 -10.59 2.37
C ALA A 307 10.01 -11.99 3.01
N ARG A 308 10.75 -12.30 4.07
CA ARG A 308 10.60 -13.54 4.86
C ARG A 308 9.21 -13.61 5.52
N LEU A 309 8.70 -12.49 6.05
CA LEU A 309 7.35 -12.40 6.58
C LEU A 309 6.29 -12.67 5.51
N ALA A 310 6.44 -12.09 4.31
CA ALA A 310 5.55 -12.33 3.19
C ALA A 310 5.53 -13.80 2.75
N VAL A 311 6.70 -14.46 2.72
CA VAL A 311 6.79 -15.92 2.47
C VAL A 311 6.05 -16.71 3.55
N ALA A 312 6.29 -16.41 4.83
CA ALA A 312 5.64 -17.11 5.94
C ALA A 312 4.12 -16.93 5.91
N TYR A 313 3.66 -15.69 5.71
CA TYR A 313 2.25 -15.35 5.63
C TYR A 313 1.56 -16.04 4.46
N GLY A 314 2.15 -15.94 3.26
CA GLY A 314 1.62 -16.59 2.06
C GLY A 314 1.58 -18.10 2.20
N TYR A 315 2.60 -18.72 2.81
CA TYR A 315 2.60 -20.17 3.02
C TYR A 315 1.55 -20.60 4.05
N GLU A 316 1.54 -20.04 5.26
CA GLU A 316 0.59 -20.44 6.32
C GLU A 316 -0.85 -20.21 5.86
N MET A 317 -1.18 -19.02 5.36
CA MET A 317 -2.52 -18.69 4.90
C MET A 317 -2.91 -19.41 3.62
N GLY A 318 -1.94 -19.75 2.76
CA GLY A 318 -2.18 -20.55 1.56
C GLY A 318 -2.58 -22.00 1.88
N HIS A 319 -2.15 -22.54 3.02
CA HIS A 319 -2.41 -23.95 3.41
C HIS A 319 -3.44 -24.11 4.54
N ALA A 320 -3.79 -23.04 5.24
CA ALA A 320 -4.76 -23.08 6.34
C ALA A 320 -6.17 -23.49 5.88
N ASP A 321 -6.96 -24.09 6.76
CA ASP A 321 -8.38 -24.29 6.52
C ASP A 321 -9.17 -23.02 6.83
N LEU A 322 -9.32 -22.17 5.82
CA LEU A 322 -10.04 -20.91 5.89
C LEU A 322 -11.51 -21.04 5.44
N SER A 323 -12.02 -22.27 5.30
CA SER A 323 -13.39 -22.54 4.85
C SER A 323 -14.44 -22.39 5.96
N SER A 324 -14.03 -22.49 7.23
CA SER A 324 -14.92 -22.38 8.39
C SER A 324 -15.45 -20.95 8.60
N GLY A 325 -16.72 -20.82 9.02
CA GLY A 325 -17.39 -19.53 9.29
C GLY A 325 -18.28 -18.97 8.19
N MET A 326 -18.51 -19.72 7.10
CA MET A 326 -19.57 -19.39 6.15
C MET A 326 -20.94 -19.79 6.73
N PRO A 327 -21.99 -18.95 6.61
CA PRO A 327 -23.35 -19.45 6.77
C PRO A 327 -23.58 -20.58 5.76
N ALA A 328 -24.30 -21.64 6.17
CA ALA A 328 -24.67 -22.73 5.28
C ALA A 328 -25.54 -22.19 4.12
N GLY A 329 -24.92 -21.99 2.97
CA GLY A 329 -25.58 -21.50 1.76
C GLY A 329 -24.66 -21.65 0.54
N ASN A 330 -24.92 -22.69 -0.26
CA ASN A 330 -24.64 -22.88 -1.69
C ASN A 330 -23.33 -22.36 -2.32
N GLY A 331 -22.23 -22.16 -1.58
CA GLY A 331 -20.90 -21.94 -2.18
C GLY A 331 -20.71 -20.63 -2.95
N GLU A 332 -21.65 -19.69 -2.89
CA GLU A 332 -21.52 -18.33 -3.41
C GLU A 332 -21.12 -17.38 -2.28
N GLY A 333 -20.10 -16.55 -2.52
CA GLY A 333 -19.26 -15.91 -1.50
C GLY A 333 -19.96 -14.94 -0.53
N GLY A 334 -19.35 -14.75 0.65
CA GLY A 334 -20.00 -14.02 1.75
C GLY A 334 -19.11 -13.31 2.77
N ARG A 335 -17.80 -13.14 2.51
CA ARG A 335 -16.96 -12.26 3.33
C ARG A 335 -17.00 -10.84 2.74
N GLY A 336 -17.05 -9.81 3.59
CA GLY A 336 -17.21 -8.42 3.16
C GLY A 336 -18.54 -7.79 3.59
N TYR A 337 -18.65 -6.48 3.39
CA TYR A 337 -19.88 -5.71 3.52
C TYR A 337 -20.56 -5.61 2.15
N VAL A 338 -21.87 -5.83 2.06
CA VAL A 338 -22.63 -5.60 0.80
C VAL A 338 -22.64 -4.12 0.35
N CYS A 339 -22.09 -3.24 1.17
CA CYS A 339 -22.04 -1.81 0.97
C CYS A 339 -20.61 -1.28 1.09
N ASP A 340 -20.43 -0.05 0.62
CA ASP A 340 -19.29 0.78 0.94
C ASP A 340 -19.51 1.45 2.32
N ALA A 341 -18.73 1.05 3.34
CA ALA A 341 -18.83 1.65 4.67
C ALA A 341 -18.20 3.05 4.78
N GLY A 342 -17.55 3.53 3.69
CA GLY A 342 -16.77 4.74 3.66
C GLY A 342 -15.54 4.68 4.58
N TYR A 343 -14.77 5.78 4.61
CA TYR A 343 -13.75 5.96 5.63
C TYR A 343 -14.37 6.68 6.85
N PRO A 344 -14.10 6.26 8.09
CA PRO A 344 -14.71 6.84 9.29
C PRO A 344 -14.38 8.35 9.46
N ASP A 345 -13.28 8.84 8.87
CA ASP A 345 -12.93 10.27 8.84
C ASP A 345 -13.76 11.12 7.85
N GLY A 346 -14.59 10.51 7.00
CA GLY A 346 -15.32 11.21 5.95
C GLY A 346 -14.40 12.01 5.02
N TRP A 347 -14.90 13.13 4.46
CA TRP A 347 -14.15 14.07 3.61
C TRP A 347 -12.85 14.59 4.28
N MET A 348 -12.78 14.56 5.61
CA MET A 348 -11.60 14.98 6.38
C MET A 348 -10.46 13.96 6.40
N GLY A 349 -10.66 12.71 5.96
CA GLY A 349 -9.54 11.77 5.77
C GLY A 349 -8.59 12.24 4.66
N GLY A 350 -9.14 12.83 3.59
CA GLY A 350 -8.35 13.52 2.57
C GLY A 350 -7.62 14.74 3.15
N VAL A 351 -8.32 15.55 3.96
CA VAL A 351 -7.73 16.74 4.59
C VAL A 351 -6.63 16.39 5.61
N ARG A 352 -6.76 15.27 6.34
CA ARG A 352 -5.75 14.77 7.29
C ARG A 352 -4.54 14.17 6.59
N ARG A 353 -4.69 13.46 5.47
CA ARG A 353 -3.55 13.07 4.61
C ARG A 353 -2.82 14.26 4.06
N PHE A 354 -3.58 15.20 3.53
CA PHE A 354 -3.04 16.48 3.12
C PHE A 354 -2.42 17.26 4.29
N ALA A 355 -2.89 17.12 5.53
CA ALA A 355 -2.33 17.80 6.70
C ALA A 355 -1.06 17.11 7.25
N ALA A 356 -0.99 15.78 7.21
CA ALA A 356 0.20 15.01 7.58
C ALA A 356 1.34 15.26 6.57
N ALA A 357 1.04 15.24 5.26
CA ALA A 357 1.97 15.67 4.21
C ALA A 357 2.35 17.17 4.29
N ARG A 358 1.55 18.01 4.98
CA ARG A 358 1.81 19.46 5.18
C ARG A 358 2.61 19.77 6.43
N ALA A 359 2.68 18.85 7.40
CA ALA A 359 3.40 19.08 8.64
C ALA A 359 4.93 19.14 8.42
N THR A 360 5.40 18.65 7.28
CA THR A 360 6.82 18.54 6.92
C THR A 360 7.36 19.69 6.06
N ASP A 361 6.50 20.51 5.40
CA ASP A 361 6.92 21.73 4.68
C ASP A 361 5.84 22.84 4.66
N PRO A 362 5.76 23.69 5.70
CA PRO A 362 4.81 24.80 5.76
C PRO A 362 5.11 25.93 4.75
N LEU A 363 6.35 26.06 4.29
CA LEU A 363 6.76 27.13 3.37
C LEU A 363 6.40 26.80 1.92
N GLY A 364 6.62 25.56 1.49
CA GLY A 364 6.19 25.07 0.17
C GLY A 364 4.68 25.12 0.01
N PHE A 365 3.91 24.85 1.07
CA PHE A 365 2.45 24.98 1.05
C PHE A 365 1.99 26.43 0.93
N ALA A 366 2.61 27.36 1.65
CA ALA A 366 2.33 28.79 1.51
C ALA A 366 2.65 29.28 0.09
N LEU A 367 3.73 28.78 -0.51
CA LEU A 367 4.11 29.09 -1.88
C LEU A 367 3.13 28.50 -2.89
N TRP A 368 2.65 27.27 -2.68
CA TRP A 368 1.66 26.63 -3.54
C TRP A 368 0.30 27.33 -3.46
N ILE A 369 -0.17 27.72 -2.27
CA ILE A 369 -1.34 28.57 -2.10
C ILE A 369 -1.13 29.91 -2.81
N ALA A 370 0.04 30.53 -2.68
CA ALA A 370 0.34 31.78 -3.37
C ALA A 370 0.28 31.61 -4.90
N VAL A 371 0.84 30.53 -5.43
CA VAL A 371 0.77 30.19 -6.87
C VAL A 371 -0.66 29.91 -7.30
N LEU A 372 -1.43 29.15 -6.53
CA LEU A 372 -2.84 28.85 -6.83
C LEU A 372 -3.69 30.13 -6.80
N ILE A 373 -3.48 31.00 -5.81
CA ILE A 373 -4.11 32.32 -5.74
C ILE A 373 -3.71 33.15 -6.96
N VAL A 374 -2.44 33.19 -7.34
CA VAL A 374 -1.97 33.91 -8.53
C VAL A 374 -2.62 33.35 -9.81
N LEU A 375 -2.71 32.04 -9.97
CA LEU A 375 -3.36 31.41 -11.12
C LEU A 375 -4.86 31.70 -11.17
N ILE A 376 -5.55 31.69 -10.02
CA ILE A 376 -6.96 32.06 -9.91
C ILE A 376 -7.16 33.55 -10.22
N LEU A 377 -6.23 34.42 -9.78
CA LEU A 377 -6.24 35.85 -10.06
C LEU A 377 -5.92 36.18 -11.53
N LEU A 378 -5.09 35.38 -12.19
CA LEU A 378 -4.77 35.51 -13.62
C LEU A 378 -5.91 34.98 -14.51
N ALA A 379 -6.70 34.03 -14.02
CA ALA A 379 -7.82 33.43 -14.74
C ALA A 379 -9.15 34.20 -14.63
N ARG A 380 -9.23 35.26 -13.82
CA ARG A 380 -10.46 36.06 -13.65
C ARG A 380 -10.27 37.53 -14.07
N PRO A 381 -11.31 38.16 -14.65
CA PRO A 381 -11.32 39.60 -14.87
C PRO A 381 -11.11 40.34 -13.54
N TRP A 382 -10.22 41.36 -13.54
CA TRP A 382 -9.83 42.12 -12.34
C TRP A 382 -11.02 42.74 -11.59
N GLU A 383 -12.12 43.01 -12.31
CA GLU A 383 -13.40 43.49 -11.79
C GLU A 383 -13.96 42.56 -10.69
N GLU A 384 -13.84 41.23 -10.85
CA GLU A 384 -14.48 40.21 -9.99
C GLU A 384 -13.70 39.84 -8.72
N VAL A 385 -12.48 40.36 -8.54
CA VAL A 385 -11.64 40.03 -7.38
C VAL A 385 -12.14 40.77 -6.13
N MET A 386 -12.33 40.05 -5.01
CA MET A 386 -12.87 40.59 -3.76
C MET A 386 -12.08 41.81 -3.23
N PRO A 387 -12.74 42.85 -2.69
CA PRO A 387 -12.10 44.13 -2.33
C PRO A 387 -10.93 44.03 -1.34
N VAL A 388 -11.02 43.10 -0.38
CA VAL A 388 -9.94 42.83 0.61
C VAL A 388 -8.65 42.38 -0.07
N VAL A 389 -8.75 41.60 -1.15
CA VAL A 389 -7.60 41.08 -1.89
C VAL A 389 -6.96 42.18 -2.75
N LYS A 390 -7.79 43.05 -3.36
CA LYS A 390 -7.31 44.24 -4.10
C LYS A 390 -6.48 45.17 -3.22
N LEU A 391 -6.84 45.30 -1.94
CA LEU A 391 -6.15 46.16 -0.97
C LEU A 391 -4.73 45.64 -0.63
N PHE A 392 -4.57 44.33 -0.49
CA PHE A 392 -3.27 43.68 -0.25
C PHE A 392 -2.34 43.79 -1.46
N VAL A 393 -2.83 43.50 -2.67
CA VAL A 393 -2.04 43.60 -3.91
C VAL A 393 -1.67 45.06 -4.22
N GLY A 394 -2.56 46.01 -3.95
CA GLY A 394 -2.29 47.45 -4.09
C GLY A 394 -1.22 47.98 -3.12
N ARG A 395 -1.07 47.37 -1.94
CA ARG A 395 0.03 47.68 -1.01
C ARG A 395 1.37 47.12 -1.50
N ALA A 396 1.38 45.91 -2.03
CA ALA A 396 2.57 45.29 -2.62
C ALA A 396 3.09 46.04 -3.86
N ARG A 397 2.20 46.42 -4.80
CA ARG A 397 2.56 47.22 -5.99
C ARG A 397 3.17 48.57 -5.65
N ARG A 398 2.68 49.25 -4.61
CA ARG A 398 3.25 50.53 -4.12
C ARG A 398 4.61 50.34 -3.45
N GLY A 399 4.82 49.23 -2.75
CA GLY A 399 6.13 48.88 -2.17
C GLY A 399 7.21 48.59 -3.23
N VAL A 400 6.84 47.90 -4.32
CA VAL A 400 7.77 47.56 -5.41
C VAL A 400 8.13 48.80 -6.25
N MET A 401 7.17 49.65 -6.60
CA MET A 401 7.44 50.92 -7.29
C MET A 401 8.25 51.92 -6.43
N GLY A 402 8.03 51.91 -5.10
CA GLY A 402 8.82 52.70 -4.16
C GLY A 402 10.29 52.27 -4.08
N ARG A 403 10.59 50.97 -4.21
CA ARG A 403 11.97 50.45 -4.27
C ARG A 403 12.65 50.72 -5.61
N MET A 404 11.93 50.59 -6.74
CA MET A 404 12.49 50.92 -8.06
C MET A 404 12.86 52.40 -8.20
N ARG A 405 12.09 53.33 -7.59
CA ARG A 405 12.45 54.76 -7.56
C ARG A 405 13.67 55.10 -6.70
N ARG A 406 14.06 54.24 -5.76
CA ARG A 406 15.26 54.41 -4.92
C ARG A 406 16.53 53.82 -5.54
N MET A 407 16.42 52.96 -6.55
CA MET A 407 17.57 52.40 -7.27
C MET A 407 18.01 53.24 -8.48
N ASN A 408 17.19 54.19 -8.94
CA ASN A 408 17.51 55.12 -10.02
C ASN A 408 17.85 56.55 -9.51
N ARG A 409 18.34 56.67 -8.27
CA ARG A 409 18.85 57.91 -7.70
C ARG A 409 20.26 57.72 -7.17
#